data_AF-A0A223HLT5-F1
#
_entry.id   AF-A0A223HLT5-F1
#
_cell.length_a   1.000
_cell.length_b   1.000
_cell.length_c   1.000
_cell.angle_alpha   90.00
_cell.angle_beta   90.00
_cell.angle_gamma   90.00
#
_symmetry.space_group_name_H-M   'P 1'
#
loop_
_entity.id
_entity.type
_entity.pdbx_description
1 polymer ?
#
loop_
_entity_poly.entity_id
_entity_poly.type
_entity_poly.pdbx_seq_one_letter_code
_entity_poly.pdbx_strand_id
1 'polypeptide(L)'
;MSTRKRALFIDRDGTLVKEPPVDYQLDSLEKLEFVPKVMRNLYFIRERLDFEFVMVSNQDGLGTPSFPEETFWPAHNLMLKTLEGEGIVFDDILIDPSFPEDNSPNRKPRTGMLTKYMTGEYDLENSFVIGDRLTDMELAHNLGAKGIWLRPEEGAESELAAYATSLSPAYITDDWDKITEYLFAGERRAVVRRATKETDIYVDWNLDGTGKTSISTGLGFFDHMLDQIGKHSGTDLTVRVKGDLEVDEHHTIEDTAIALGEAMLKALGDKRGIERYGYCLPMDDCLCSVALDFGGRPWLVWDAEFHREKVGDMPTEMFLHFFKSLSDAARMNLNIRAEGMNEHHKIEGIFKALARSIKMAIRRDIYRFELPSTKGLL
;
A
#
# COMPACT_ATOMS: atom_id res chain seq x y z
N MET A 1 -3.94 11.80 -22.29
CA MET A 1 -3.41 12.26 -20.99
C MET A 1 -3.88 13.69 -20.79
N SER A 2 -4.34 14.04 -19.59
CA SER A 2 -4.71 15.43 -19.25
C SER A 2 -3.52 16.33 -19.52
N THR A 3 -3.72 17.46 -20.22
CA THR A 3 -2.68 18.48 -20.43
C THR A 3 -2.53 19.42 -19.25
N ARG A 4 -3.31 19.20 -18.17
CA ARG A 4 -3.29 20.01 -16.96
C ARG A 4 -2.13 19.58 -16.06
N LYS A 5 -1.55 20.56 -15.36
CA LYS A 5 -0.43 20.33 -14.44
C LYS A 5 -0.91 19.54 -13.22
N ARG A 6 0.00 18.82 -12.57
CA ARG A 6 -0.28 18.20 -11.27
C ARG A 6 0.60 18.85 -10.21
N ALA A 7 0.07 18.99 -9.01
CA ALA A 7 0.79 19.55 -7.89
C ALA A 7 0.96 18.51 -6.78
N LEU A 8 2.09 18.61 -6.08
CA LEU A 8 2.35 17.92 -4.84
C LEU A 8 2.45 18.99 -3.75
N PHE A 9 1.37 19.14 -2.98
CA PHE A 9 1.31 20.03 -1.83
C PHE A 9 1.93 19.32 -0.63
N ILE A 10 2.95 19.90 -0.02
CA ILE A 10 3.72 19.24 1.03
C ILE A 10 3.74 20.13 2.25
N ASP A 11 3.25 19.59 3.36
CA ASP A 11 3.44 20.25 4.65
C ASP A 11 4.93 20.27 5.03
N ARG A 12 5.33 21.25 5.85
CA ARG A 12 6.71 21.37 6.31
C ARG A 12 6.99 20.57 7.57
N ASP A 13 6.24 20.83 8.64
CA ASP A 13 6.58 20.46 10.01
C ASP A 13 5.87 19.16 10.40
N GLY A 14 6.64 18.10 10.65
CA GLY A 14 6.14 16.73 10.76
C GLY A 14 6.28 15.94 9.46
N THR A 15 6.46 16.62 8.32
CA THR A 15 6.49 16.00 6.99
C THR A 15 7.86 16.09 6.29
N LEU A 16 8.45 17.28 6.19
CA LEU A 16 9.80 17.50 5.64
C LEU A 16 10.86 17.49 6.75
N VAL A 17 10.56 18.18 7.83
CA VAL A 17 11.37 18.31 9.03
C VAL A 17 10.58 17.82 10.22
N LYS A 18 11.25 17.36 11.28
CA LYS A 18 10.56 16.99 12.51
C LYS A 18 10.05 18.25 13.19
N GLU A 19 8.79 18.20 13.60
CA GLU A 19 8.21 19.26 14.41
C GLU A 19 8.85 19.25 15.82
N PRO A 20 9.35 20.40 16.31
CA PRO A 20 9.91 20.47 17.65
C PRO A 20 8.87 20.12 18.74
N PRO A 21 9.16 19.19 19.67
CA PRO A 21 8.13 18.60 20.52
C PRO A 21 7.65 19.47 21.69
N VAL A 22 8.27 20.65 21.90
CA VAL A 22 8.00 21.50 23.08
C VAL A 22 7.13 22.70 22.71
N ASP A 23 7.56 23.48 21.73
CA ASP A 23 6.91 24.71 21.29
C ASP A 23 6.34 24.61 19.87
N TYR A 24 6.56 23.48 19.19
CA TYR A 24 6.16 23.26 17.78
C TYR A 24 6.76 24.28 16.82
N GLN A 25 7.82 25.00 17.24
CA GLN A 25 8.44 26.08 16.47
C GLN A 25 9.87 25.72 16.11
N LEU A 26 10.12 25.57 14.81
CA LEU A 26 11.46 25.46 14.25
C LEU A 26 12.08 26.85 14.06
N ASP A 27 12.61 27.38 15.15
CA ASP A 27 13.11 28.76 15.33
C ASP A 27 14.63 28.82 15.57
N SER A 28 15.34 27.70 15.43
CA SER A 28 16.79 27.62 15.61
C SER A 28 17.39 26.54 14.70
N LEU A 29 18.69 26.66 14.40
CA LEU A 29 19.39 25.70 13.55
C LEU A 29 19.59 24.35 14.24
N GLU A 30 19.69 24.35 15.57
CA GLU A 30 19.86 23.16 16.40
C GLU A 30 18.60 22.28 16.42
N LYS A 31 17.43 22.89 16.19
CA LYS A 31 16.15 22.19 16.07
C LYS A 31 15.91 21.61 14.68
N LEU A 32 16.69 22.01 13.66
CA LEU A 32 16.50 21.55 12.28
C LEU A 32 16.91 20.08 12.14
N GLU A 33 15.92 19.20 12.09
CA GLU A 33 16.11 17.79 11.80
C GLU A 33 15.16 17.35 10.68
N PHE A 34 15.68 16.71 9.64
CA PHE A 34 14.85 16.19 8.55
C PHE A 34 14.14 14.90 8.94
N VAL A 35 12.94 14.70 8.41
CA VAL A 35 12.24 13.41 8.51
C VAL A 35 13.07 12.34 7.77
N PRO A 36 13.24 11.13 8.33
CA PRO A 36 14.02 10.08 7.68
C PRO A 36 13.59 9.83 6.23
N LYS A 37 14.58 9.65 5.35
CA LYS A 37 14.40 9.29 3.93
C LYS A 37 13.73 10.36 3.05
N VAL A 38 13.38 11.53 3.59
CA VAL A 38 12.66 12.56 2.82
C VAL A 38 13.44 13.05 1.60
N MET A 39 14.73 13.34 1.74
CA MET A 39 15.56 13.90 0.66
C MET A 39 15.63 12.96 -0.54
N ARG A 40 16.03 11.69 -0.33
CA ARG A 40 16.15 10.71 -1.43
C ARG A 40 14.84 10.50 -2.18
N ASN A 41 13.72 10.54 -1.47
CA ASN A 41 12.40 10.29 -2.01
C ASN A 41 11.86 11.50 -2.77
N LEU A 42 12.02 12.71 -2.23
CA LEU A 42 11.70 13.93 -2.96
C LEU A 42 12.56 14.10 -4.22
N TYR A 43 13.85 13.78 -4.16
CA TYR A 43 14.70 13.77 -5.34
C TYR A 43 14.17 12.79 -6.40
N PHE A 44 13.85 11.55 -6.00
CA PHE A 44 13.26 10.57 -6.90
C PHE A 44 11.95 11.08 -7.53
N ILE A 45 11.04 11.63 -6.72
CA ILE A 45 9.77 12.18 -7.20
C ILE A 45 10.04 13.32 -8.18
N ARG A 46 10.95 14.25 -7.87
CA ARG A 46 11.27 15.39 -8.75
C ARG A 46 11.84 14.95 -10.10
N GLU A 47 12.69 13.92 -10.10
CA GLU A 47 13.33 13.42 -11.33
C GLU A 47 12.42 12.52 -12.18
N ARG A 48 11.48 11.81 -11.55
CA ARG A 48 10.69 10.75 -12.20
C ARG A 48 9.24 11.10 -12.43
N LEU A 49 8.71 12.10 -11.73
CA LEU A 49 7.29 12.46 -11.74
C LEU A 49 7.11 13.93 -12.08
N ASP A 50 6.11 14.19 -12.91
CA ASP A 50 5.75 15.53 -13.35
C ASP A 50 4.78 16.16 -12.35
N PHE A 51 5.31 16.60 -11.22
CA PHE A 51 4.61 17.35 -10.17
C PHE A 51 5.30 18.70 -9.95
N GLU A 52 4.51 19.77 -9.87
CA GLU A 52 4.97 21.02 -9.25
C GLU A 52 4.94 20.87 -7.72
N PHE A 53 6.05 21.18 -7.06
CA PHE A 53 6.20 21.05 -5.62
C PHE A 53 5.77 22.36 -4.96
N VAL A 54 4.77 22.27 -4.09
CA VAL A 54 4.18 23.42 -3.39
C VAL A 54 4.27 23.18 -1.90
N MET A 55 5.10 23.96 -1.20
CA MET A 55 5.15 23.88 0.26
C MET A 55 3.96 24.65 0.85
N VAL A 56 3.20 24.03 1.76
CA VAL A 56 2.07 24.69 2.43
C VAL A 56 2.17 24.48 3.93
N SER A 57 2.40 25.54 4.69
CA SER A 57 2.64 25.44 6.14
C SER A 57 1.89 26.51 6.94
N ASN A 58 1.42 26.12 8.11
CA ASN A 58 0.91 27.05 9.13
C ASN A 58 2.06 27.31 10.12
N GLN A 59 2.39 28.57 10.40
CA GLN A 59 3.43 28.97 11.35
C GLN A 59 2.85 29.89 12.41
N ASP A 60 2.31 29.28 13.47
CA ASP A 60 1.51 29.97 14.49
C ASP A 60 2.27 31.15 15.14
N GLY A 61 1.81 32.36 14.84
CA GLY A 61 2.37 33.59 15.39
C GLY A 61 3.66 34.05 14.73
N LEU A 62 4.02 33.56 13.54
CA LEU A 62 5.21 34.04 12.82
C LEU A 62 5.14 35.57 12.61
N GLY A 63 6.19 36.27 13.02
CA GLY A 63 6.27 37.73 13.00
C GLY A 63 5.76 38.42 14.27
N THR A 64 5.32 37.65 15.27
CA THR A 64 4.98 38.16 16.60
C THR A 64 6.18 38.05 17.56
N PRO A 65 6.16 38.71 18.73
CA PRO A 65 7.23 38.57 19.73
C PRO A 65 7.44 37.13 20.24
N SER A 66 6.42 36.26 20.16
CA SER A 66 6.54 34.85 20.53
C SER A 66 7.16 33.99 19.45
N PHE A 67 7.15 34.43 18.18
CA PHE A 67 7.82 33.74 17.08
C PHE A 67 8.36 34.74 16.04
N PRO A 68 9.47 35.43 16.33
CA PRO A 68 10.00 36.47 15.46
C PRO A 68 10.49 35.92 14.11
N GLU A 69 10.41 36.74 13.06
CA GLU A 69 10.88 36.34 11.72
C GLU A 69 12.38 36.02 11.69
N GLU A 70 13.19 36.74 12.48
CA GLU A 70 14.63 36.54 12.54
C GLU A 70 15.06 35.18 13.11
N THR A 71 14.17 34.48 13.84
CA THR A 71 14.44 33.12 14.34
C THR A 71 13.93 32.04 13.38
N PHE A 72 12.83 32.31 12.66
CA PHE A 72 12.27 31.40 11.65
C PHE A 72 13.11 31.29 10.38
N TRP A 73 13.42 32.43 9.74
CA TRP A 73 14.00 32.44 8.39
C TRP A 73 15.35 31.72 8.27
N PRO A 74 16.29 31.82 9.24
CA PRO A 74 17.57 31.11 9.15
C PRO A 74 17.41 29.58 9.02
N ALA A 75 16.56 28.98 9.84
CA ALA A 75 16.30 27.53 9.80
C ALA A 75 15.53 27.13 8.53
N HIS A 76 14.50 27.90 8.16
CA HIS A 76 13.75 27.69 6.92
C HIS A 76 14.64 27.75 5.68
N ASN A 77 15.49 28.76 5.57
CA ASN A 77 16.38 28.93 4.41
C ASN A 77 17.48 27.87 4.37
N LEU A 78 18.01 27.45 5.52
CA LEU A 78 18.99 26.35 5.55
C LEU A 78 18.35 25.03 5.09
N MET A 79 17.12 24.75 5.51
CA MET A 79 16.34 23.60 5.03
C MET A 79 16.20 23.63 3.51
N LEU A 80 15.70 24.75 2.94
CA LEU A 80 15.55 24.90 1.49
C LEU A 80 16.88 24.75 0.74
N LYS A 81 17.94 25.40 1.21
CA LYS A 81 19.27 25.31 0.59
C LYS A 81 19.84 23.89 0.63
N THR A 82 19.55 23.14 1.70
CA THR A 82 19.96 21.74 1.80
C THR A 82 19.22 20.87 0.79
N LEU A 83 17.91 21.07 0.64
CA LEU A 83 17.09 20.38 -0.37
C LEU A 83 17.53 20.75 -1.80
N GLU A 84 17.79 22.04 -2.06
CA GLU A 84 18.29 22.53 -3.34
C GLU A 84 19.65 21.89 -3.71
N GLY A 85 20.51 21.66 -2.72
CA GLY A 85 21.79 20.95 -2.90
C GLY A 85 21.64 19.52 -3.45
N GLU A 86 20.50 18.89 -3.22
CA GLU A 86 20.12 17.58 -3.75
C GLU A 86 19.25 17.69 -5.02
N GLY A 87 19.07 18.89 -5.58
CA GLY A 87 18.22 19.14 -6.75
C GLY A 87 16.71 19.24 -6.46
N ILE A 88 16.33 19.33 -5.18
CA ILE A 88 14.93 19.43 -4.75
C ILE A 88 14.57 20.90 -4.58
N VAL A 89 13.79 21.44 -5.52
CA VAL A 89 13.34 22.84 -5.53
C VAL A 89 11.83 22.88 -5.47
N PHE A 90 11.29 23.75 -4.61
CA PHE A 90 9.86 24.06 -4.55
C PHE A 90 9.52 25.13 -5.57
N ASP A 91 8.47 24.89 -6.36
CA ASP A 91 7.96 25.84 -7.35
C ASP A 91 7.16 26.96 -6.69
N ASP A 92 6.65 26.72 -5.47
CA ASP A 92 5.91 27.68 -4.67
C ASP A 92 6.01 27.37 -3.17
N ILE A 93 5.97 28.40 -2.33
CA ILE A 93 6.05 28.28 -0.87
C ILE A 93 5.00 29.20 -0.25
N LEU A 94 4.05 28.61 0.47
CA LEU A 94 2.87 29.26 1.02
C LEU A 94 2.86 29.07 2.55
N ILE A 95 3.06 30.17 3.27
CA ILE A 95 3.15 30.18 4.73
C ILE A 95 2.06 31.10 5.29
N ASP A 96 1.17 30.56 6.12
CA ASP A 96 0.20 31.35 6.88
C ASP A 96 0.72 31.56 8.31
N PRO A 97 0.88 32.81 8.77
CA PRO A 97 1.42 33.13 10.10
C PRO A 97 0.35 33.17 11.20
N SER A 98 -0.93 33.01 10.86
CA SER A 98 -2.04 33.27 11.78
C SER A 98 -2.19 32.18 12.83
N PHE A 99 -2.75 32.53 13.98
CA PHE A 99 -3.13 31.53 14.98
C PHE A 99 -4.45 30.84 14.60
N PRO A 100 -4.75 29.65 15.17
CA PRO A 100 -6.04 28.99 14.96
C PRO A 100 -7.26 29.90 15.24
N GLU A 101 -7.18 30.76 16.26
CA GLU A 101 -8.30 31.60 16.70
C GLU A 101 -8.58 32.77 15.75
N ASP A 102 -7.59 33.16 14.94
CA ASP A 102 -7.71 34.24 13.96
C ASP A 102 -8.65 33.87 12.80
N ASN A 103 -8.95 32.58 12.64
CA ASN A 103 -9.84 32.08 11.60
C ASN A 103 -9.47 32.55 10.18
N SER A 104 -8.17 32.73 9.90
CA SER A 104 -7.66 33.14 8.59
C SER A 104 -8.15 32.20 7.48
N PRO A 105 -8.64 32.72 6.34
CA PRO A 105 -9.00 31.89 5.18
C PRO A 105 -7.78 31.22 4.52
N ASN A 106 -6.57 31.72 4.83
CA ASN A 106 -5.31 31.24 4.28
C ASN A 106 -4.73 30.07 5.09
N ARG A 107 -5.14 29.92 6.35
CA ARG A 107 -4.68 28.85 7.24
C ARG A 107 -5.26 27.49 6.85
N LYS A 108 -4.41 26.46 6.71
CA LYS A 108 -4.89 25.08 6.54
C LYS A 108 -5.80 24.70 7.71
N PRO A 109 -6.94 24.03 7.48
CA PRO A 109 -7.32 23.28 6.27
C PRO A 109 -8.01 24.11 5.17
N ARG A 110 -8.12 25.43 5.32
CA ARG A 110 -8.75 26.31 4.32
C ARG A 110 -7.82 26.54 3.13
N THR A 111 -8.39 26.97 2.00
CA THR A 111 -7.71 26.98 0.70
C THR A 111 -7.32 28.38 0.21
N GLY A 112 -7.36 29.41 1.08
CA GLY A 112 -7.14 30.81 0.68
C GLY A 112 -5.82 31.05 -0.07
N MET A 113 -4.71 30.48 0.41
CA MET A 113 -3.40 30.59 -0.26
C MET A 113 -3.32 29.81 -1.59
N LEU A 114 -4.26 28.91 -1.83
CA LEU A 114 -4.21 27.91 -2.90
C LEU A 114 -5.21 28.17 -4.03
N THR A 115 -5.95 29.29 -3.95
CA THR A 115 -6.96 29.68 -4.95
C THR A 115 -6.45 29.66 -6.39
N LYS A 116 -5.17 29.99 -6.62
CA LYS A 116 -4.56 29.94 -7.97
C LYS A 116 -4.54 28.54 -8.58
N TYR A 117 -4.42 27.49 -7.77
CA TYR A 117 -4.42 26.08 -8.22
C TYR A 117 -5.82 25.58 -8.59
N MET A 118 -6.87 26.28 -8.15
CA MET A 118 -8.27 25.90 -8.34
C MET A 118 -8.90 26.49 -9.62
N THR A 119 -8.10 27.19 -10.45
CA THR A 119 -8.55 27.93 -11.65
C THR A 119 -8.73 27.06 -12.90
N GLY A 120 -8.53 25.74 -12.79
CA GLY A 120 -8.72 24.76 -13.88
C GLY A 120 -7.45 24.42 -14.66
N GLU A 121 -6.31 25.06 -14.36
CA GLU A 121 -5.00 24.72 -14.94
C GLU A 121 -4.40 23.43 -14.37
N TYR A 122 -4.84 23.04 -13.17
CA TYR A 122 -4.35 21.86 -12.46
C TYR A 122 -5.36 20.71 -12.48
N ASP A 123 -4.84 19.49 -12.57
CA ASP A 123 -5.54 18.24 -12.37
C ASP A 123 -5.48 17.87 -10.89
N LEU A 124 -6.36 18.48 -10.09
CA LEU A 124 -6.38 18.28 -8.64
C LEU A 124 -6.77 16.84 -8.26
N GLU A 125 -7.61 16.17 -9.04
CA GLU A 125 -7.98 14.76 -8.83
C GLU A 125 -6.77 13.80 -8.89
N ASN A 126 -5.71 14.20 -9.59
CA ASN A 126 -4.43 13.49 -9.67
C ASN A 126 -3.26 14.24 -9.01
N SER A 127 -3.58 15.27 -8.21
CA SER A 127 -2.65 15.97 -7.32
C SER A 127 -2.79 15.45 -5.90
N PHE A 128 -1.77 15.70 -5.08
CA PHE A 128 -1.70 15.14 -3.73
C PHE A 128 -1.34 16.19 -2.70
N VAL A 129 -1.88 16.05 -1.49
CA VAL A 129 -1.41 16.72 -0.28
C VAL A 129 -0.72 15.67 0.60
N ILE A 130 0.53 15.90 0.98
CA ILE A 130 1.26 15.10 1.95
C ILE A 130 1.34 15.90 3.25
N GLY A 131 0.88 15.32 4.34
CA GLY A 131 0.97 15.92 5.68
C GLY A 131 0.77 14.87 6.77
N ASP A 132 1.20 15.19 7.98
CA ASP A 132 1.12 14.31 9.16
C ASP A 132 -0.16 14.57 9.98
N ARG A 133 -0.86 15.68 9.75
CA ARG A 133 -2.06 16.07 10.53
C ARG A 133 -3.36 15.85 9.75
N LEU A 134 -4.45 15.64 10.48
CA LEU A 134 -5.80 15.60 9.91
C LEU A 134 -6.17 16.90 9.17
N THR A 135 -5.62 18.05 9.58
CA THR A 135 -5.81 19.33 8.88
C THR A 135 -5.21 19.33 7.47
N ASP A 136 -4.18 18.54 7.20
CA ASP A 136 -3.64 18.38 5.84
C ASP A 136 -4.53 17.48 5.00
N MET A 137 -5.12 16.45 5.64
CA MET A 137 -6.09 15.56 4.97
C MET A 137 -7.39 16.30 4.66
N GLU A 138 -7.83 17.19 5.56
CA GLU A 138 -8.96 18.09 5.31
C GLU A 138 -8.62 19.15 4.26
N LEU A 139 -7.38 19.65 4.22
CA LEU A 139 -6.94 20.50 3.11
C LEU A 139 -7.06 19.76 1.77
N ALA A 140 -6.59 18.51 1.70
CA ALA A 140 -6.71 17.68 0.50
C ALA A 140 -8.16 17.57 0.04
N HIS A 141 -9.05 17.25 0.99
CA HIS A 141 -10.50 17.19 0.75
C HIS A 141 -11.05 18.52 0.21
N ASN A 142 -10.73 19.64 0.85
CA ASN A 142 -11.21 20.98 0.48
C ASN A 142 -10.69 21.44 -0.89
N LEU A 143 -9.50 20.99 -1.30
CA LEU A 143 -8.96 21.24 -2.63
C LEU A 143 -9.57 20.35 -3.71
N GLY A 144 -10.16 19.21 -3.35
CA GLY A 144 -10.49 18.14 -4.31
C GLY A 144 -9.26 17.35 -4.76
N ALA A 145 -8.19 17.35 -3.95
CA ALA A 145 -6.98 16.57 -4.14
C ALA A 145 -6.98 15.30 -3.28
N LYS A 146 -6.04 14.39 -3.55
CA LYS A 146 -5.85 13.17 -2.75
C LYS A 146 -4.95 13.45 -1.55
N GLY A 147 -5.35 12.99 -0.36
CA GLY A 147 -4.51 13.08 0.84
C GLY A 147 -3.60 11.87 1.00
N ILE A 148 -2.32 12.07 1.29
CA ILE A 148 -1.39 11.05 1.77
C ILE A 148 -1.05 11.40 3.22
N TRP A 149 -1.55 10.59 4.15
CA TRP A 149 -1.40 10.86 5.57
C TRP A 149 -0.13 10.20 6.11
N LEU A 150 0.86 11.02 6.47
CA LEU A 150 2.15 10.56 6.97
C LEU A 150 2.06 10.22 8.46
N ARG A 151 1.59 9.01 8.79
CA ARG A 151 1.52 8.47 10.15
C ARG A 151 1.43 6.93 10.16
N PRO A 152 1.69 6.27 11.30
CA PRO A 152 1.51 4.81 11.40
C PRO A 152 0.07 4.41 11.10
N GLU A 153 -0.21 3.28 10.46
CA GLU A 153 -1.60 2.86 10.20
C GLU A 153 -2.41 2.55 11.48
N GLU A 154 -1.74 2.15 12.56
CA GLU A 154 -2.39 1.69 13.79
C GLU A 154 -3.18 2.80 14.48
N GLY A 155 -4.51 2.67 14.53
CA GLY A 155 -5.40 3.67 15.12
C GLY A 155 -5.81 4.82 14.19
N ALA A 156 -5.39 4.80 12.92
CA ALA A 156 -5.79 5.79 11.93
C ALA A 156 -7.31 5.80 11.67
N GLU A 157 -7.93 4.62 11.62
CA GLU A 157 -9.38 4.48 11.42
C GLU A 157 -10.19 5.15 12.54
N SER A 158 -9.80 4.94 13.80
CA SER A 158 -10.46 5.55 14.96
C SER A 158 -10.32 7.07 14.96
N GLU A 159 -9.15 7.58 14.60
CA GLU A 159 -8.89 9.02 14.54
C GLU A 159 -9.67 9.70 13.41
N LEU A 160 -9.73 9.08 12.22
CA LEU A 160 -10.58 9.54 11.11
C LEU A 160 -12.06 9.53 11.48
N ALA A 161 -12.53 8.48 12.17
CA ALA A 161 -13.92 8.37 12.59
C ALA A 161 -14.31 9.40 13.66
N ALA A 162 -13.34 9.85 14.48
CA ALA A 162 -13.55 10.88 15.49
C ALA A 162 -13.48 12.32 14.94
N TYR A 163 -12.95 12.49 13.71
CA TYR A 163 -12.81 13.81 13.10
C TYR A 163 -14.17 14.33 12.61
N ALA A 164 -14.39 15.64 12.76
CA ALA A 164 -15.68 16.25 12.43
C ALA A 164 -16.04 16.13 10.94
N THR A 165 -15.02 16.21 10.07
CA THR A 165 -15.15 16.06 8.63
C THR A 165 -14.90 14.61 8.24
N SER A 166 -15.76 14.04 7.39
CA SER A 166 -15.53 12.69 6.86
C SER A 166 -14.38 12.72 5.86
N LEU A 167 -13.22 12.27 6.32
CA LEU A 167 -12.00 12.22 5.51
C LEU A 167 -11.72 10.79 5.03
N SER A 168 -11.18 10.69 3.82
CA SER A 168 -10.73 9.43 3.24
C SER A 168 -9.38 9.66 2.57
N PRO A 169 -8.27 9.62 3.32
CA PRO A 169 -6.93 9.67 2.74
C PRO A 169 -6.77 8.59 1.68
N ALA A 170 -6.11 8.92 0.58
CA ALA A 170 -5.84 8.00 -0.50
C ALA A 170 -4.74 6.98 -0.14
N TYR A 171 -3.87 7.33 0.82
CA TYR A 171 -2.84 6.45 1.34
C TYR A 171 -2.44 6.87 2.77
N ILE A 172 -2.08 5.92 3.62
CA ILE A 172 -1.66 6.14 5.01
C ILE A 172 -0.38 5.34 5.23
N THR A 173 0.70 5.99 5.65
CA THR A 173 1.99 5.34 5.93
C THR A 173 2.87 6.26 6.75
N ASP A 174 3.81 5.72 7.53
CA ASP A 174 4.86 6.48 8.22
C ASP A 174 6.21 6.44 7.48
N ASP A 175 6.24 5.96 6.23
CA ASP A 175 7.47 5.76 5.47
C ASP A 175 7.46 6.49 4.11
N TRP A 176 8.39 7.43 3.93
CA TRP A 176 8.60 8.14 2.67
C TRP A 176 8.93 7.23 1.48
N ASP A 177 9.51 6.05 1.71
CA ASP A 177 9.71 5.07 0.63
C ASP A 177 8.36 4.58 0.09
N LYS A 178 7.38 4.37 0.97
CA LYS A 178 6.03 3.92 0.61
C LYS A 178 5.23 5.01 -0.08
N ILE A 179 5.35 6.26 0.36
CA ILE A 179 4.77 7.41 -0.35
C ILE A 179 5.28 7.47 -1.79
N THR A 180 6.59 7.32 -1.98
CA THR A 180 7.21 7.41 -3.31
C THR A 180 6.82 6.23 -4.19
N GLU A 181 6.81 5.01 -3.64
CA GLU A 181 6.29 3.82 -4.32
C GLU A 181 4.84 4.01 -4.79
N TYR A 182 3.99 4.56 -3.92
CA TYR A 182 2.58 4.84 -4.23
C TYR A 182 2.42 5.92 -5.31
N LEU A 183 3.12 7.04 -5.21
CA LEU A 183 3.06 8.12 -6.20
C LEU A 183 3.59 7.69 -7.57
N PHE A 184 4.61 6.83 -7.61
CA PHE A 184 5.26 6.41 -8.85
C PHE A 184 4.55 5.24 -9.53
N ALA A 185 4.17 4.21 -8.77
CA ALA A 185 3.70 2.95 -9.31
C ALA A 185 2.29 2.54 -8.84
N GLY A 186 1.63 3.37 -8.02
CA GLY A 186 0.30 3.10 -7.48
C GLY A 186 0.25 1.95 -6.47
N GLU A 187 -0.93 1.71 -5.92
CA GLU A 187 -1.22 0.58 -5.04
C GLU A 187 -1.60 -0.67 -5.84
N ARG A 188 -1.11 -1.84 -5.43
CA ARG A 188 -1.46 -3.13 -6.03
C ARG A 188 -2.56 -3.81 -5.25
N ARG A 189 -3.79 -3.36 -5.49
CA ARG A 189 -5.00 -3.90 -4.88
C ARG A 189 -6.04 -4.28 -5.91
N ALA A 190 -6.76 -5.37 -5.68
CA ALA A 190 -7.87 -5.77 -6.52
C ALA A 190 -9.03 -6.32 -5.71
N VAL A 191 -10.25 -5.97 -6.13
CA VAL A 191 -11.50 -6.54 -5.62
C VAL A 191 -12.12 -7.40 -6.71
N VAL A 192 -12.50 -8.63 -6.35
CA VAL A 192 -13.20 -9.58 -7.21
C VAL A 192 -14.50 -9.99 -6.53
N ARG A 193 -15.60 -9.90 -7.28
CA ARG A 193 -16.90 -10.45 -6.90
C ARG A 193 -17.30 -11.48 -7.95
N ARG A 194 -17.56 -12.71 -7.53
CA ARG A 194 -17.92 -13.82 -8.40
C ARG A 194 -19.14 -14.51 -7.83
N ALA A 195 -20.23 -14.55 -8.59
CA ALA A 195 -21.47 -15.19 -8.18
C ALA A 195 -21.93 -16.18 -9.25
N THR A 196 -22.24 -17.40 -8.83
CA THR A 196 -22.84 -18.47 -9.63
C THR A 196 -24.14 -18.93 -8.97
N LYS A 197 -24.68 -20.08 -9.39
CA LYS A 197 -25.80 -20.71 -8.69
C LYS A 197 -25.35 -21.49 -7.45
N GLU A 198 -24.06 -21.81 -7.35
CA GLU A 198 -23.46 -22.63 -6.31
C GLU A 198 -22.78 -21.75 -5.25
N THR A 199 -22.11 -20.67 -5.66
CA THR A 199 -21.31 -19.81 -4.78
C THR A 199 -21.51 -18.31 -5.00
N ASP A 200 -21.34 -17.51 -3.95
CA ASP A 200 -21.20 -16.05 -3.98
C ASP A 200 -19.95 -15.65 -3.19
N ILE A 201 -18.97 -15.06 -3.89
CA ILE A 201 -17.60 -14.87 -3.40
C ILE A 201 -17.19 -13.40 -3.55
N TYR A 202 -16.67 -12.86 -2.46
CA TYR A 202 -15.99 -11.57 -2.40
C TYR A 202 -14.53 -11.79 -1.99
N VAL A 203 -13.60 -11.29 -2.81
CA VAL A 203 -12.17 -11.22 -2.50
C VAL A 203 -11.71 -9.77 -2.63
N ASP A 204 -10.97 -9.29 -1.64
CA ASP A 204 -10.25 -8.01 -1.68
C ASP A 204 -8.82 -8.26 -1.22
N TRP A 205 -7.87 -8.04 -2.13
CA TRP A 205 -6.48 -8.39 -1.94
C TRP A 205 -5.58 -7.20 -2.23
N ASN A 206 -4.89 -6.72 -1.19
CA ASN A 206 -3.83 -5.71 -1.28
C ASN A 206 -2.45 -6.36 -1.18
N LEU A 207 -1.70 -6.39 -2.29
CA LEU A 207 -0.37 -6.98 -2.36
C LEU A 207 0.70 -6.13 -1.64
N ASP A 208 0.41 -4.87 -1.35
CA ASP A 208 1.29 -3.92 -0.66
C ASP A 208 0.91 -3.76 0.83
N GLY A 209 0.12 -4.68 1.38
CA GLY A 209 -0.40 -4.63 2.75
C GLY A 209 0.61 -4.95 3.86
N THR A 210 0.06 -5.32 5.02
CA THR A 210 0.79 -5.59 6.27
C THR A 210 0.58 -7.02 6.79
N GLY A 211 -0.26 -7.82 6.12
CA GLY A 211 -0.63 -9.17 6.53
C GLY A 211 -1.89 -9.23 7.38
N LYS A 212 -2.78 -8.23 7.27
CA LYS A 212 -4.10 -8.20 7.89
C LYS A 212 -5.06 -9.09 7.08
N THR A 213 -5.80 -9.95 7.77
CA THR A 213 -6.65 -10.95 7.12
C THR A 213 -8.05 -10.94 7.71
N SER A 214 -9.05 -11.20 6.87
CA SER A 214 -10.44 -11.38 7.28
C SER A 214 -11.08 -12.43 6.38
N ILE A 215 -11.04 -13.68 6.83
CA ILE A 215 -11.40 -14.85 6.03
C ILE A 215 -12.67 -15.49 6.62
N SER A 216 -13.65 -15.75 5.77
CA SER A 216 -14.84 -16.51 6.12
C SER A 216 -15.35 -17.25 4.89
N THR A 217 -15.03 -18.53 4.79
CA THR A 217 -15.47 -19.41 3.70
C THR A 217 -16.61 -20.35 4.12
N GLY A 218 -16.83 -20.49 5.43
CA GLY A 218 -17.70 -21.52 6.01
C GLY A 218 -16.96 -22.82 6.35
N LEU A 219 -15.67 -22.92 6.01
CA LEU A 219 -14.79 -24.05 6.28
C LEU A 219 -13.61 -23.57 7.14
N GLY A 220 -13.58 -23.93 8.42
CA GLY A 220 -12.60 -23.47 9.40
C GLY A 220 -11.16 -23.90 9.09
N PHE A 221 -10.92 -25.09 8.53
CA PHE A 221 -9.56 -25.47 8.14
C PHE A 221 -9.09 -24.70 6.91
N PHE A 222 -9.99 -24.49 5.94
CA PHE A 222 -9.67 -23.69 4.76
C PHE A 222 -9.46 -22.22 5.10
N ASP A 223 -10.26 -21.66 6.01
CA ASP A 223 -10.08 -20.31 6.54
C ASP A 223 -8.68 -20.13 7.15
N HIS A 224 -8.26 -21.10 7.98
CA HIS A 224 -6.91 -21.13 8.56
C HIS A 224 -5.81 -21.18 7.49
N MET A 225 -6.00 -21.94 6.41
CA MET A 225 -5.03 -22.02 5.31
C MET A 225 -4.91 -20.71 4.52
N LEU A 226 -6.03 -20.06 4.21
CA LEU A 226 -6.02 -18.76 3.51
C LEU A 226 -5.43 -17.65 4.39
N ASP A 227 -5.64 -17.72 5.71
CA ASP A 227 -5.01 -16.82 6.68
C ASP A 227 -3.47 -16.92 6.60
N GLN A 228 -2.93 -18.13 6.47
CA GLN A 228 -1.49 -18.33 6.28
C GLN A 228 -0.95 -17.60 5.03
N ILE A 229 -1.74 -17.54 3.95
CA ILE A 229 -1.35 -16.84 2.72
C ILE A 229 -1.15 -15.36 3.02
N GLY A 230 -2.17 -14.67 3.54
CA GLY A 230 -2.09 -13.24 3.84
C GLY A 230 -0.99 -12.94 4.86
N LYS A 231 -0.95 -13.68 5.96
CA LYS A 231 -0.02 -13.43 7.07
C LYS A 231 1.45 -13.60 6.68
N HIS A 232 1.79 -14.69 5.99
CA HIS A 232 3.19 -14.99 5.68
C HIS A 232 3.70 -14.33 4.40
N SER A 233 2.79 -13.95 3.49
CA SER A 233 3.15 -13.10 2.35
C SER A 233 3.31 -11.63 2.74
N GLY A 234 2.62 -11.20 3.80
CA GLY A 234 2.56 -9.79 4.21
C GLY A 234 1.56 -8.98 3.39
N THR A 235 0.62 -9.64 2.72
CA THR A 235 -0.45 -8.98 1.95
C THR A 235 -1.73 -8.91 2.78
N ASP A 236 -2.55 -7.88 2.59
CA ASP A 236 -3.86 -7.84 3.23
C ASP A 236 -4.88 -8.60 2.38
N LEU A 237 -5.65 -9.49 3.02
CA LEU A 237 -6.56 -10.40 2.32
C LEU A 237 -7.89 -10.52 3.04
N THR A 238 -8.97 -10.08 2.38
CA THR A 238 -10.35 -10.33 2.81
C THR A 238 -11.01 -11.31 1.86
N VAL A 239 -11.60 -12.37 2.40
CA VAL A 239 -12.36 -13.38 1.65
C VAL A 239 -13.67 -13.63 2.37
N ARG A 240 -14.78 -13.52 1.64
CA ARG A 240 -16.13 -13.87 2.14
C ARG A 240 -16.81 -14.75 1.11
N VAL A 241 -17.28 -15.91 1.54
CA VAL A 241 -17.92 -16.89 0.66
C VAL A 241 -19.25 -17.32 1.26
N LYS A 242 -20.25 -17.44 0.39
CA LYS A 242 -21.47 -18.20 0.64
C LYS A 242 -21.54 -19.29 -0.42
N GLY A 243 -21.26 -20.52 -0.03
CA GLY A 243 -21.35 -21.69 -0.91
C GLY A 243 -22.43 -22.68 -0.49
N ASP A 244 -22.63 -23.69 -1.33
CA ASP A 244 -23.59 -24.79 -1.23
C ASP A 244 -23.03 -25.97 -0.41
N LEU A 245 -22.56 -25.69 0.81
CA LEU A 245 -21.93 -26.69 1.70
C LEU A 245 -22.85 -27.85 2.10
N GLU A 246 -24.15 -27.76 1.84
CA GLU A 246 -25.10 -28.86 1.96
C GLU A 246 -24.93 -29.95 0.88
N VAL A 247 -24.30 -29.63 -0.24
CA VAL A 247 -23.93 -30.58 -1.31
C VAL A 247 -22.60 -31.22 -0.93
N ASP A 248 -21.52 -30.42 -0.98
CA ASP A 248 -20.18 -30.73 -0.51
C ASP A 248 -19.34 -29.43 -0.43
N GLU A 249 -18.03 -29.54 -0.14
CA GLU A 249 -17.14 -28.38 -0.09
C GLU A 249 -16.49 -28.01 -1.44
N HIS A 250 -16.76 -28.77 -2.50
CA HIS A 250 -16.01 -28.71 -3.76
C HIS A 250 -16.12 -27.34 -4.42
N HIS A 251 -17.35 -26.90 -4.72
CA HIS A 251 -17.58 -25.62 -5.40
C HIS A 251 -17.07 -24.45 -4.56
N THR A 252 -17.25 -24.52 -3.23
CA THR A 252 -16.77 -23.48 -2.30
C THR A 252 -15.25 -23.31 -2.41
N ILE A 253 -14.49 -24.41 -2.37
CA ILE A 253 -13.02 -24.36 -2.43
C ILE A 253 -12.53 -23.95 -3.83
N GLU A 254 -13.08 -24.57 -4.88
CA GLU A 254 -12.68 -24.31 -6.27
C GLU A 254 -12.92 -22.84 -6.65
N ASP A 255 -14.14 -22.36 -6.45
CA ASP A 255 -14.52 -21.01 -6.87
C ASP A 255 -13.79 -19.93 -6.05
N THR A 256 -13.45 -20.23 -4.79
CA THR A 256 -12.60 -19.36 -3.97
C THR A 256 -11.20 -19.27 -4.56
N ALA A 257 -10.63 -20.40 -4.98
CA ALA A 257 -9.32 -20.42 -5.64
C ALA A 257 -9.32 -19.61 -6.95
N ILE A 258 -10.38 -19.71 -7.75
CA ILE A 258 -10.55 -18.93 -8.99
C ILE A 258 -10.60 -17.44 -8.66
N ALA A 259 -11.44 -17.02 -7.71
CA ALA A 259 -11.58 -15.61 -7.33
C ALA A 259 -10.27 -15.04 -6.77
N LEU A 260 -9.54 -15.80 -5.95
CA LEU A 260 -8.21 -15.46 -5.45
C LEU A 260 -7.21 -15.28 -6.59
N GLY A 261 -7.19 -16.20 -7.56
CA GLY A 261 -6.29 -16.13 -8.71
C GLY A 261 -6.59 -14.92 -9.60
N GLU A 262 -7.85 -14.63 -9.86
CA GLU A 262 -8.26 -13.42 -10.58
C GLU A 262 -7.86 -12.13 -9.85
N ALA A 263 -8.03 -12.09 -8.53
CA ALA A 263 -7.64 -10.94 -7.72
C ALA A 263 -6.12 -10.72 -7.77
N MET A 264 -5.33 -11.78 -7.61
CA MET A 264 -3.87 -11.74 -7.74
C MET A 264 -3.44 -11.22 -9.13
N LEU A 265 -4.03 -11.77 -10.20
CA LEU A 265 -3.70 -11.35 -11.57
C LEU A 265 -4.03 -9.88 -11.81
N LYS A 266 -5.18 -9.41 -11.33
CA LYS A 266 -5.59 -8.00 -11.44
C LYS A 266 -4.67 -7.09 -10.63
N ALA A 267 -4.35 -7.45 -9.38
CA ALA A 267 -3.51 -6.64 -8.51
C ALA A 267 -2.05 -6.55 -8.99
N LEU A 268 -1.52 -7.60 -9.62
CA LEU A 268 -0.17 -7.60 -10.21
C LEU A 268 -0.03 -6.61 -11.39
N GLY A 269 -1.12 -6.26 -12.07
CA GLY A 269 -1.14 -5.30 -13.16
C GLY A 269 -0.17 -5.66 -14.29
N ASP A 270 0.67 -4.69 -14.70
CA ASP A 270 1.63 -4.87 -15.79
C ASP A 270 2.93 -5.58 -15.37
N LYS A 271 3.05 -5.97 -14.08
CA LYS A 271 4.18 -6.72 -13.50
C LYS A 271 5.53 -6.01 -13.64
N ARG A 272 5.57 -4.69 -13.81
CA ARG A 272 6.85 -3.95 -13.83
C ARG A 272 7.46 -3.87 -12.45
N GLY A 273 8.79 -3.99 -12.42
CA GLY A 273 9.60 -3.87 -11.21
C GLY A 273 9.44 -4.99 -10.19
N ILE A 274 8.66 -6.04 -10.48
CA ILE A 274 8.55 -7.18 -9.58
C ILE A 274 9.70 -8.18 -9.79
N GLU A 275 10.05 -8.94 -8.77
CA GLU A 275 11.03 -10.04 -8.87
C GLU A 275 10.55 -11.20 -9.74
N ARG A 276 9.22 -11.33 -9.92
CA ARG A 276 8.51 -12.32 -10.75
C ARG A 276 8.59 -13.76 -10.24
N TYR A 277 9.70 -14.17 -9.63
CA TYR A 277 9.96 -15.51 -9.14
C TYR A 277 10.03 -15.58 -7.61
N GLY A 278 9.63 -16.71 -7.04
CA GLY A 278 9.75 -16.97 -5.61
C GLY A 278 9.84 -18.46 -5.31
N TYR A 279 10.48 -18.82 -4.19
CA TYR A 279 10.72 -20.21 -3.81
C TYR A 279 10.79 -20.40 -2.29
N CYS A 280 10.32 -21.52 -1.71
CA CYS A 280 10.32 -21.70 -0.24
C CYS A 280 10.73 -23.09 0.30
N LEU A 281 10.89 -23.16 1.63
CA LEU A 281 11.86 -23.80 2.54
C LEU A 281 11.12 -24.58 3.70
N PRO A 282 11.80 -25.35 4.60
CA PRO A 282 11.17 -26.38 5.46
C PRO A 282 10.27 -25.87 6.60
N MET A 283 9.44 -26.76 7.17
CA MET A 283 8.61 -26.56 8.36
C MET A 283 8.47 -27.85 9.18
N ASP A 284 8.90 -27.84 10.45
CA ASP A 284 8.82 -28.96 11.40
C ASP A 284 9.34 -30.30 10.84
N ASP A 285 8.52 -31.35 10.83
CA ASP A 285 8.84 -32.67 10.25
C ASP A 285 8.67 -32.71 8.72
N CYS A 286 8.25 -31.59 8.12
CA CYS A 286 7.90 -31.50 6.71
C CYS A 286 8.90 -30.65 5.92
N LEU A 287 9.26 -31.11 4.72
CA LEU A 287 9.93 -30.31 3.71
C LEU A 287 8.92 -29.96 2.63
N CYS A 288 8.42 -28.72 2.67
CA CYS A 288 7.53 -28.18 1.65
C CYS A 288 8.31 -27.23 0.77
N SER A 289 8.19 -27.39 -0.55
CA SER A 289 8.81 -26.53 -1.54
C SER A 289 7.75 -26.04 -2.49
N VAL A 290 7.67 -24.72 -2.64
CA VAL A 290 6.89 -24.07 -3.69
C VAL A 290 7.89 -23.29 -4.52
N ALA A 291 7.84 -23.41 -5.84
CA ALA A 291 8.50 -22.50 -6.77
C ALA A 291 7.44 -21.88 -7.69
N LEU A 292 7.43 -20.55 -7.77
CA LEU A 292 6.44 -19.81 -8.54
C LEU A 292 7.07 -18.88 -9.57
N ASP A 293 6.39 -18.72 -10.70
CA ASP A 293 6.68 -17.72 -11.75
C ASP A 293 5.37 -17.00 -12.14
N PHE A 294 5.31 -15.68 -11.95
CA PHE A 294 4.24 -14.81 -12.47
C PHE A 294 4.36 -14.56 -13.99
N GLY A 295 4.67 -15.60 -14.73
CA GLY A 295 5.04 -15.56 -16.14
C GLY A 295 3.88 -15.45 -17.13
N GLY A 296 2.63 -15.40 -16.65
CA GLY A 296 1.42 -15.26 -17.48
C GLY A 296 0.93 -16.56 -18.14
N ARG A 297 1.56 -17.69 -17.83
CA ARG A 297 1.22 -19.01 -18.35
C ARG A 297 0.76 -19.90 -17.20
N PRO A 298 -0.46 -20.45 -17.23
CA PRO A 298 -0.92 -21.34 -16.19
C PRO A 298 -0.25 -22.71 -16.30
N TRP A 299 0.35 -23.18 -15.22
CA TRP A 299 0.89 -24.55 -15.13
C TRP A 299 1.05 -24.96 -13.67
N LEU A 300 0.64 -26.18 -13.33
CA LEU A 300 0.86 -26.76 -12.00
C LEU A 300 1.66 -28.07 -12.14
N VAL A 301 2.70 -28.20 -11.33
CA VAL A 301 3.33 -29.48 -10.99
C VAL A 301 3.07 -29.74 -9.52
N TRP A 302 2.52 -30.91 -9.21
CA TRP A 302 2.12 -31.31 -7.87
C TRP A 302 2.80 -32.63 -7.49
N ASP A 303 3.63 -32.58 -6.45
CA ASP A 303 4.38 -33.71 -5.89
C ASP A 303 4.16 -33.76 -4.36
N ALA A 304 2.92 -34.01 -3.96
CA ALA A 304 2.54 -34.21 -2.57
C ALA A 304 1.45 -35.28 -2.48
N GLU A 305 1.70 -36.28 -1.65
CA GLU A 305 0.77 -37.38 -1.39
C GLU A 305 0.18 -37.24 0.02
N PHE A 306 -1.13 -37.47 0.15
CA PHE A 306 -1.86 -37.44 1.41
C PHE A 306 -2.57 -38.79 1.61
N HIS A 307 -2.48 -39.34 2.83
CA HIS A 307 -3.06 -40.65 3.14
C HIS A 307 -4.34 -40.55 3.97
N ARG A 308 -4.65 -39.36 4.50
CA ARG A 308 -5.93 -39.06 5.12
C ARG A 308 -6.95 -38.66 4.07
N GLU A 309 -8.19 -39.10 4.23
CA GLU A 309 -9.31 -38.64 3.41
C GLU A 309 -9.58 -37.14 3.61
N LYS A 310 -9.49 -36.67 4.87
CA LYS A 310 -9.87 -35.32 5.26
C LYS A 310 -9.00 -34.76 6.39
N VAL A 311 -8.73 -33.45 6.35
CA VAL A 311 -8.11 -32.68 7.43
C VAL A 311 -9.07 -31.56 7.85
N GLY A 312 -9.58 -31.64 9.07
CA GLY A 312 -10.67 -30.76 9.51
C GLY A 312 -11.89 -30.92 8.62
N ASP A 313 -12.34 -29.83 8.02
CA ASP A 313 -13.45 -29.77 7.08
C ASP A 313 -13.04 -29.79 5.59
N MET A 314 -11.77 -30.06 5.26
CA MET A 314 -11.27 -30.08 3.88
C MET A 314 -10.78 -31.47 3.42
N PRO A 315 -11.40 -32.09 2.39
CA PRO A 315 -10.91 -33.34 1.78
C PRO A 315 -9.53 -33.12 1.17
N THR A 316 -8.66 -34.12 1.26
CA THR A 316 -7.27 -33.96 0.83
C THR A 316 -7.11 -33.88 -0.69
N GLU A 317 -8.06 -34.41 -1.47
CA GLU A 317 -8.09 -34.23 -2.93
C GLU A 317 -8.27 -32.76 -3.33
N MET A 318 -8.98 -31.97 -2.51
CA MET A 318 -9.31 -30.59 -2.84
C MET A 318 -8.09 -29.65 -2.78
N PHE A 319 -6.98 -30.04 -2.17
CA PHE A 319 -5.75 -29.24 -2.22
C PHE A 319 -5.19 -29.16 -3.64
N LEU A 320 -5.09 -30.29 -4.35
CA LEU A 320 -4.65 -30.29 -5.75
C LEU A 320 -5.57 -29.41 -6.60
N HIS A 321 -6.89 -29.57 -6.43
CA HIS A 321 -7.89 -28.79 -7.14
C HIS A 321 -7.78 -27.29 -6.83
N PHE A 322 -7.64 -26.90 -5.56
CA PHE A 322 -7.42 -25.52 -5.14
C PHE A 322 -6.20 -24.90 -5.85
N PHE A 323 -5.04 -25.55 -5.78
CA PHE A 323 -3.82 -25.01 -6.40
C PHE A 323 -3.89 -25.00 -7.94
N LYS A 324 -4.60 -25.95 -8.54
CA LYS A 324 -4.83 -25.98 -9.98
C LYS A 324 -5.65 -24.77 -10.41
N SER A 325 -6.81 -24.57 -9.79
CA SER A 325 -7.71 -23.46 -10.08
C SER A 325 -7.08 -22.09 -9.79
N LEU A 326 -6.33 -21.98 -8.68
CA LEU A 326 -5.56 -20.79 -8.35
C LEU A 326 -4.50 -20.48 -9.43
N SER A 327 -3.70 -21.47 -9.82
CA SER A 327 -2.64 -21.29 -10.83
C SER A 327 -3.18 -20.89 -12.20
N ASP A 328 -4.34 -21.45 -12.57
CA ASP A 328 -5.01 -21.17 -13.83
C ASP A 328 -5.53 -19.73 -13.87
N ALA A 329 -6.29 -19.34 -12.84
CA ALA A 329 -6.89 -18.01 -12.74
C ALA A 329 -5.84 -16.91 -12.57
N ALA A 330 -4.79 -17.16 -11.76
CA ALA A 330 -3.66 -16.23 -11.60
C ALA A 330 -2.72 -16.19 -12.82
N ARG A 331 -2.88 -17.13 -13.76
CA ARG A 331 -1.98 -17.33 -14.90
C ARG A 331 -0.51 -17.43 -14.49
N MET A 332 -0.25 -18.25 -13.47
CA MET A 332 1.09 -18.46 -12.92
C MET A 332 1.56 -19.91 -13.10
N ASN A 333 2.88 -20.09 -13.10
CA ASN A 333 3.47 -21.41 -12.97
C ASN A 333 3.70 -21.69 -11.49
N LEU A 334 3.26 -22.87 -11.04
CA LEU A 334 3.50 -23.39 -9.70
C LEU A 334 4.14 -24.78 -9.79
N ASN A 335 5.19 -24.98 -9.01
CA ASN A 335 5.72 -26.29 -8.70
C ASN A 335 5.66 -26.48 -7.19
N ILE A 336 4.98 -27.52 -6.74
CA ILE A 336 4.72 -27.78 -5.33
C ILE A 336 5.17 -29.19 -4.99
N ARG A 337 6.00 -29.33 -3.95
CA ARG A 337 6.42 -30.60 -3.37
C ARG A 337 6.25 -30.59 -1.86
N ALA A 338 5.85 -31.71 -1.28
CA ALA A 338 5.84 -31.88 0.17
C ALA A 338 6.23 -33.30 0.61
N GLU A 339 7.19 -33.37 1.53
CA GLU A 339 7.56 -34.59 2.25
C GLU A 339 7.28 -34.39 3.73
N GLY A 340 6.89 -35.45 4.44
CA GLY A 340 6.55 -35.40 5.88
C GLY A 340 5.52 -36.45 6.27
N MET A 341 5.36 -36.67 7.59
CA MET A 341 4.48 -37.72 8.11
C MET A 341 3.08 -37.20 8.42
N ASN A 342 2.96 -35.96 8.91
CA ASN A 342 1.69 -35.38 9.31
C ASN A 342 1.05 -34.58 8.15
N GLU A 343 -0.17 -34.94 7.73
CA GLU A 343 -0.86 -34.24 6.64
C GLU A 343 -1.17 -32.78 6.95
N HIS A 344 -1.54 -32.45 8.19
CA HIS A 344 -1.74 -31.05 8.59
C HIS A 344 -0.47 -30.25 8.37
N HIS A 345 0.67 -30.76 8.86
CA HIS A 345 1.95 -30.07 8.74
C HIS A 345 2.38 -29.92 7.28
N LYS A 346 2.19 -30.95 6.44
CA LYS A 346 2.45 -30.85 5.00
C LYS A 346 1.60 -29.78 4.34
N ILE A 347 0.29 -29.77 4.59
CA ILE A 347 -0.63 -28.81 3.98
C ILE A 347 -0.29 -27.39 4.44
N GLU A 348 -0.19 -27.16 5.75
CA GLU A 348 0.14 -25.85 6.30
C GLU A 348 1.52 -25.38 5.80
N GLY A 349 2.48 -26.29 5.71
CA GLY A 349 3.80 -26.06 5.12
C GLY A 349 3.73 -25.63 3.66
N ILE A 350 2.88 -26.25 2.83
CA ILE A 350 2.65 -25.84 1.43
C ILE A 350 2.07 -24.42 1.37
N PHE A 351 1.05 -24.10 2.18
CA PHE A 351 0.42 -22.77 2.17
C PHE A 351 1.40 -21.67 2.64
N LYS A 352 2.20 -21.94 3.68
CA LYS A 352 3.28 -21.06 4.12
C LYS A 352 4.37 -20.91 3.05
N ALA A 353 4.71 -22.01 2.37
CA ALA A 353 5.67 -22.01 1.28
C ALA A 353 5.18 -21.17 0.08
N LEU A 354 3.90 -21.28 -0.28
CA LEU A 354 3.26 -20.42 -1.28
C LEU A 354 3.33 -18.96 -0.84
N ALA A 355 2.89 -18.65 0.38
CA ALA A 355 2.83 -17.29 0.91
C ALA A 355 4.20 -16.58 0.86
N ARG A 356 5.26 -17.26 1.29
CA ARG A 356 6.63 -16.73 1.24
C ARG A 356 7.13 -16.58 -0.19
N SER A 357 6.83 -17.53 -1.06
CA SER A 357 7.17 -17.43 -2.48
C SER A 357 6.46 -16.24 -3.12
N ILE A 358 5.18 -15.99 -2.79
CA ILE A 358 4.43 -14.81 -3.22
C ILE A 358 5.16 -13.54 -2.75
N LYS A 359 5.49 -13.44 -1.45
CA LYS A 359 6.22 -12.29 -0.89
C LYS A 359 7.49 -11.94 -1.68
N MET A 360 8.27 -12.96 -2.04
CA MET A 360 9.48 -12.79 -2.83
C MET A 360 9.13 -12.28 -4.23
N ALA A 361 8.24 -12.97 -4.93
CA ALA A 361 7.91 -12.68 -6.32
C ALA A 361 7.20 -11.34 -6.54
N ILE A 362 6.40 -10.88 -5.57
CA ILE A 362 5.68 -9.59 -5.64
C ILE A 362 6.52 -8.42 -5.15
N ARG A 363 7.73 -8.64 -4.62
CA ARG A 363 8.57 -7.51 -4.18
C ARG A 363 8.81 -6.60 -5.37
N ARG A 364 8.45 -5.31 -5.21
CA ARG A 364 8.55 -4.29 -6.26
C ARG A 364 9.73 -3.37 -5.98
N ASP A 365 10.52 -3.08 -7.00
CA ASP A 365 11.61 -2.12 -6.97
C ASP A 365 11.36 -1.00 -7.98
N ILE A 366 11.06 0.20 -7.48
CA ILE A 366 10.80 1.38 -8.31
C ILE A 366 12.06 1.95 -8.98
N TYR A 367 13.25 1.58 -8.49
CA TYR A 367 14.52 1.94 -9.13
C TYR A 367 14.84 1.01 -10.30
N ARG A 368 14.20 -0.17 -10.36
CA ARG A 368 14.31 -1.17 -11.43
C ARG A 368 12.94 -1.49 -12.02
N PHE A 369 12.20 -0.47 -12.43
CA PHE A 369 10.81 -0.57 -12.87
C PHE A 369 10.63 -1.10 -14.31
N GLU A 370 11.44 -2.08 -14.69
CA GLU A 370 11.39 -2.74 -15.99
C GLU A 370 10.47 -3.97 -15.92
N LEU A 371 9.96 -4.39 -17.08
CA LEU A 371 9.26 -5.67 -17.16
C LEU A 371 10.29 -6.81 -17.05
N PRO A 372 10.16 -7.76 -16.11
CA PRO A 372 11.12 -8.86 -15.93
C PRO A 372 10.92 -9.96 -17.00
N SER A 373 11.03 -9.59 -18.28
CA SER A 373 10.82 -10.46 -19.43
C SER A 373 11.66 -10.03 -20.63
N THR A 374 12.48 -10.95 -21.15
CA THR A 374 13.25 -10.75 -22.38
C THR A 374 12.38 -10.63 -23.64
N LYS A 375 11.13 -11.09 -23.58
CA LYS A 375 10.18 -11.04 -24.69
C LYS A 375 9.39 -9.73 -24.74
N GLY A 376 9.51 -8.86 -23.73
CA GLY A 376 8.79 -7.59 -23.65
C GLY A 376 7.29 -7.72 -23.31
N LEU A 377 6.82 -8.92 -22.92
CA LEU A 377 5.43 -9.18 -22.53
C LEU A 377 5.36 -10.30 -21.45
N LEU A 378 4.36 -10.22 -20.55
CA LEU A 378 4.02 -11.20 -19.49
C LEU A 378 2.52 -11.30 -19.23
#